data_AF-A0A7C1ZG95-F1
#
_entry.id   AF-A0A7C1ZG95-F1
#
_cell.length_a   1.000
_cell.length_b   1.000
_cell.length_c   1.000
_cell.angle_alpha   90.00
_cell.angle_beta   90.00
_cell.angle_gamma   90.00
#
_symmetry.space_group_name_H-M   'P 1'
#
loop_
_entity.id
_entity.type
_entity.pdbx_description
1 polymer ?
#
loop_
_entity_poly.entity_id
_entity_poly.type
_entity_poly.pdbx_seq_one_letter_code
_entity_poly.pdbx_strand_id
1 'polypeptide(L)'
;MTFLMTPMKKRCQIINNTNKIHKNILSLINNSGFQDETAQIRAKSILSEFLEEIPTTEWNYVARRVLRNITSVTLDLENIFREKNVENEDIINAAQKCALIWEALSTLGEFTSKEFANINAAINYELAGFQANAMCIAKKFNPDIYITQKPSLLDMLSLFLQRRFFKLLYLCRKALKEPIKGKNQANPLMEEIIIGLTAKAFTELMFFFLKGDFKSFDNATKFLRHSRDLCNKFGLYNESNLILSIISILQPIKKRSIWYLLGDLAPGKPLWIRYLKLLARGLGTSIFNGRSISELWKSQIYAIENGLFNLDENKFIKMPTSAGKTRIAELAMVYSLVNYPESKCIYIAPYKALVSEIFQKLLDLFYDLGLRVSP
;
A
#
# COMPACT_ATOMS: atom_id res chain seq x y z
N MET A 1 23.27 36.43 16.98
CA MET A 1 22.07 36.21 17.83
C MET A 1 21.32 34.99 17.30
N THR A 2 21.69 33.82 17.81
CA THR A 2 21.17 32.52 17.41
C THR A 2 19.82 32.32 18.10
N PHE A 3 18.70 32.52 17.39
CA PHE A 3 17.38 32.20 17.92
C PHE A 3 17.19 30.69 17.97
N LEU A 4 17.60 30.08 19.09
CA LEU A 4 17.15 28.77 19.51
C LEU A 4 15.66 28.85 19.81
N MET A 5 14.81 28.59 18.81
CA MET A 5 13.39 28.35 19.03
C MET A 5 13.23 27.15 19.97
N THR A 6 12.69 27.41 21.16
CA THR A 6 12.29 26.42 22.18
C THR A 6 11.42 25.32 21.55
N PRO A 7 11.59 24.04 21.93
CA PRO A 7 10.91 22.89 21.33
C PRO A 7 9.36 22.97 21.35
N MET A 8 8.76 23.65 22.34
CA MET A 8 7.30 23.90 22.36
C MET A 8 6.82 24.82 21.22
N LYS A 9 7.56 25.89 20.88
CA LYS A 9 7.17 26.82 19.79
C LYS A 9 7.23 26.14 18.42
N LYS A 10 8.24 25.28 18.18
CA LYS A 10 8.32 24.44 16.98
C LYS A 10 7.14 23.47 16.90
N ARG A 11 6.77 22.82 18.00
CA ARG A 11 5.64 21.88 18.06
C ARG A 11 4.30 22.57 17.78
N CYS A 12 4.06 23.75 18.35
CA CYS A 12 2.87 24.57 18.08
C CYS A 12 2.81 25.05 16.62
N GLN A 13 3.92 25.48 16.02
CA GLN A 13 3.97 25.88 14.60
C GLN A 13 3.68 24.72 13.65
N ILE A 14 4.24 23.54 13.92
CA ILE A 14 3.98 22.33 13.13
C ILE A 14 2.49 21.93 13.22
N ILE A 15 1.90 21.97 14.41
CA ILE A 15 0.46 21.68 14.61
C ILE A 15 -0.42 22.68 13.85
N ASN A 16 -0.12 23.98 13.93
CA ASN A 16 -0.87 25.01 13.22
C ASN A 16 -0.76 24.86 11.69
N ASN A 17 0.39 24.45 11.18
CA ASN A 17 0.59 24.23 9.75
C ASN A 17 -0.19 23.00 9.27
N THR A 18 -0.14 21.86 9.98
CA THR A 18 -0.92 20.66 9.62
C THR A 18 -2.43 20.96 9.60
N ASN A 19 -2.94 21.71 10.58
CA ASN A 19 -4.37 22.08 10.65
C ASN A 19 -4.79 22.97 9.47
N LYS A 20 -3.89 23.84 8.99
CA LYS A 20 -4.14 24.66 7.79
C LYS A 20 -4.20 23.80 6.54
N ILE A 21 -3.28 22.85 6.37
CA ILE A 21 -3.27 21.94 5.22
C ILE A 21 -4.53 21.07 5.21
N HIS A 22 -4.95 20.54 6.37
CA HIS A 22 -6.22 19.80 6.51
C HIS A 22 -7.41 20.63 6.00
N LYS A 23 -7.55 21.87 6.48
CA LYS A 23 -8.64 22.77 6.05
C LYS A 23 -8.59 23.03 4.55
N ASN A 24 -7.40 23.24 3.99
CA ASN A 24 -7.23 23.49 2.55
C ASN A 24 -7.70 22.29 1.72
N ILE A 25 -7.25 21.07 2.05
CA ILE A 25 -7.68 19.84 1.38
C ILE A 25 -9.20 19.71 1.40
N LEU A 26 -9.79 19.81 2.59
CA LEU A 26 -11.23 19.64 2.76
C LEU A 26 -12.02 20.75 2.07
N SER A 27 -11.54 21.99 2.09
CA SER A 27 -12.17 23.10 1.38
C SER A 27 -12.22 22.91 -0.13
N LEU A 28 -11.17 22.33 -0.72
CA LEU A 28 -11.10 22.09 -2.15
C LEU A 28 -11.94 20.86 -2.54
N ILE A 29 -11.79 19.75 -1.83
CA ILE A 29 -12.51 18.49 -2.11
C ILE A 29 -14.02 18.63 -1.89
N ASN A 30 -14.44 19.48 -0.96
CA ASN A 30 -15.84 19.73 -0.67
C ASN A 30 -16.42 20.95 -1.38
N ASN A 31 -15.63 21.60 -2.26
CA ASN A 31 -16.14 22.66 -3.12
C ASN A 31 -17.12 22.07 -4.16
N SER A 32 -18.34 22.59 -4.22
CA SER A 32 -19.40 22.08 -5.11
C SER A 32 -18.97 22.08 -6.58
N GLY A 33 -18.42 23.19 -7.07
CA GLY A 33 -17.96 23.27 -8.46
C GLY A 33 -16.86 22.25 -8.78
N PHE A 34 -15.94 22.01 -7.85
CA PHE A 34 -14.92 20.97 -8.04
C PHE A 34 -15.50 19.54 -7.98
N GLN A 35 -16.50 19.31 -7.13
CA GLN A 35 -17.23 18.04 -7.10
C GLN A 35 -17.96 17.78 -8.41
N ASP A 36 -18.60 18.80 -8.98
CA ASP A 36 -19.29 18.70 -10.27
C ASP A 36 -18.31 18.37 -11.40
N GLU A 37 -17.15 19.03 -11.45
CA GLU A 37 -16.11 18.72 -12.44
C GLU A 37 -15.58 17.29 -12.32
N THR A 38 -15.29 16.87 -11.09
CA THR A 38 -14.71 15.55 -10.84
C THR A 38 -15.72 14.42 -11.04
N ALA A 39 -17.01 14.68 -10.79
CA ALA A 39 -18.09 13.77 -11.14
C ALA A 39 -18.19 13.58 -12.67
N GLN A 40 -18.12 14.66 -13.43
CA GLN A 40 -18.15 14.61 -14.90
C GLN A 40 -16.94 13.86 -15.48
N ILE A 41 -15.72 14.14 -15.02
CA ILE A 41 -14.52 13.42 -15.45
C ILE A 41 -14.65 11.92 -15.19
N ARG A 42 -15.15 11.53 -14.01
CA ARG A 42 -15.35 10.12 -13.67
C ARG A 42 -16.43 9.47 -14.53
N ALA A 43 -17.53 10.16 -14.78
CA ALA A 43 -18.59 9.67 -15.67
C ALA A 43 -18.05 9.47 -17.10
N LYS A 44 -17.30 10.44 -17.64
CA LYS A 44 -16.66 10.35 -18.96
C LYS A 44 -15.69 9.17 -19.03
N SER A 45 -14.86 8.98 -18.01
CA SER A 45 -13.94 7.85 -17.92
C SER A 45 -14.67 6.51 -17.95
N ILE A 46 -15.77 6.37 -17.21
CA ILE A 46 -16.56 5.13 -17.20
C ILE A 46 -17.12 4.87 -18.60
N LEU A 47 -17.72 5.88 -19.24
CA LEU A 47 -18.27 5.75 -20.59
C LEU A 47 -17.21 5.36 -21.62
N SER A 48 -15.99 5.91 -21.50
CA SER A 48 -14.88 5.58 -22.41
C SER A 48 -14.39 4.13 -22.35
N GLU A 49 -14.72 3.40 -21.27
CA GLU A 49 -14.40 1.97 -21.16
C GLU A 49 -15.44 1.07 -21.85
N PHE A 50 -16.67 1.58 -22.08
CA PHE A 50 -17.78 0.81 -22.66
C PHE A 50 -18.12 1.21 -24.09
N LEU A 51 -17.79 2.43 -24.50
CA LEU A 51 -18.16 2.99 -25.80
C LEU A 51 -16.92 3.21 -26.67
N GLU A 52 -17.02 2.85 -27.94
CA GLU A 52 -15.98 3.12 -28.95
C GLU A 52 -15.83 4.63 -29.21
N GLU A 53 -16.95 5.36 -29.18
CA GLU A 53 -16.99 6.82 -29.26
C GLU A 53 -17.72 7.40 -28.05
N ILE A 54 -17.08 8.34 -27.35
CA ILE A 54 -17.68 9.02 -26.20
C ILE A 54 -18.74 9.99 -26.72
N PRO A 55 -19.97 9.99 -26.20
CA PRO A 55 -20.99 10.95 -26.58
C PRO A 55 -20.47 12.38 -26.48
N THR A 56 -20.75 13.18 -27.51
CA THR A 56 -20.37 14.59 -27.60
C THR A 56 -21.16 15.51 -26.65
N THR A 57 -21.85 14.94 -25.65
CA THR A 57 -22.49 15.71 -24.58
C THR A 57 -21.53 16.77 -24.06
N GLU A 58 -22.00 18.00 -23.87
CA GLU A 58 -21.17 19.11 -23.39
C GLU A 58 -20.61 18.80 -22.00
N TRP A 59 -19.41 18.25 -21.98
CA TRP A 59 -18.63 18.04 -20.77
C TRP A 59 -18.15 19.40 -20.29
N ASN A 60 -18.80 19.95 -19.27
CA ASN A 60 -18.59 21.31 -18.77
C ASN A 60 -17.43 21.42 -17.75
N TYR A 61 -16.60 20.39 -17.63
CA TYR A 61 -15.43 20.42 -16.75
C TYR A 61 -14.18 20.97 -17.46
N VAL A 62 -13.27 21.57 -16.68
CA VAL A 62 -11.98 22.05 -17.19
C VAL A 62 -10.87 21.12 -16.72
N ALA A 63 -10.44 20.19 -17.58
CA ALA A 63 -9.46 19.14 -17.26
C ALA A 63 -8.18 19.70 -16.59
N ARG A 64 -7.62 20.81 -17.10
CA ARG A 64 -6.44 21.47 -16.52
C ARG A 64 -6.67 21.98 -15.10
N ARG A 65 -7.87 22.51 -14.82
CA ARG A 65 -8.24 22.98 -13.47
C ARG A 65 -8.33 21.79 -12.52
N VAL A 66 -8.93 20.69 -12.98
CA VAL A 66 -9.00 19.47 -12.19
C VAL A 66 -7.62 18.91 -11.91
N LEU A 67 -6.78 18.78 -12.93
CA LEU A 67 -5.40 18.30 -12.80
C LEU A 67 -4.58 19.15 -11.82
N ARG A 68 -4.65 20.48 -11.94
CA ARG A 68 -3.98 21.41 -11.02
C ARG A 68 -4.43 21.20 -9.58
N ASN A 69 -5.74 21.20 -9.36
CA ASN A 69 -6.35 21.08 -8.04
C ASN A 69 -6.01 19.73 -7.40
N ILE A 70 -6.12 18.64 -8.17
CA ILE A 70 -5.88 17.29 -7.64
C ILE A 70 -4.41 17.01 -7.38
N THR A 71 -3.51 17.60 -8.17
CA THR A 71 -2.06 17.55 -7.92
C THR A 71 -1.73 18.26 -6.61
N SER A 72 -2.27 19.47 -6.39
CA SER A 72 -2.07 20.20 -5.14
C SER A 72 -2.54 19.40 -3.93
N VAL A 73 -3.75 18.85 -4.00
CA VAL A 73 -4.32 18.06 -2.90
C VAL A 73 -3.52 16.79 -2.65
N THR A 74 -3.04 16.12 -3.70
CA THR A 74 -2.23 14.91 -3.57
C THR A 74 -0.93 15.20 -2.83
N LEU A 75 -0.22 16.28 -3.21
CA LEU A 75 0.99 16.69 -2.51
C LEU A 75 0.74 17.01 -1.03
N ASP A 76 -0.36 17.70 -0.74
CA ASP A 76 -0.77 18.05 0.62
C ASP A 76 -1.15 16.80 1.45
N LEU A 77 -1.90 15.86 0.87
CA LEU A 77 -2.20 14.57 1.49
C LEU A 77 -0.93 13.83 1.84
N GLU A 78 -0.03 13.66 0.88
CA GLU A 78 1.22 12.95 1.13
C GLU A 78 2.09 13.64 2.18
N ASN A 79 2.12 14.99 2.21
CA ASN A 79 2.81 15.75 3.26
C ASN A 79 2.27 15.39 4.64
N ILE A 80 0.95 15.38 4.80
CA ILE A 80 0.28 15.04 6.05
C ILE A 80 0.64 13.60 6.49
N PHE A 81 0.58 12.63 5.56
CA PHE A 81 0.91 11.23 5.84
C PHE A 81 2.40 10.99 6.13
N ARG A 82 3.31 11.85 5.64
CA ARG A 82 4.74 11.82 5.97
C ARG A 82 5.05 12.38 7.37
N GLU A 83 4.30 13.38 7.82
CA GLU A 83 4.60 14.11 9.06
C GLU A 83 3.96 13.49 10.31
N LYS A 84 2.84 12.76 10.19
CA LYS A 84 2.08 12.25 11.35
C LYS A 84 1.32 10.95 11.06
N ASN A 85 0.91 10.30 12.15
CA ASN A 85 -0.15 9.31 12.15
C ASN A 85 -1.50 9.99 11.86
N VAL A 86 -2.02 9.79 10.66
CA VAL A 86 -3.33 10.33 10.25
C VAL A 86 -4.39 9.26 10.52
N GLU A 87 -5.30 9.56 11.43
CA GLU A 87 -6.50 8.75 11.70
C GLU A 87 -7.78 9.52 11.38
N ASN A 88 -7.65 10.68 10.74
CA ASN A 88 -8.78 11.52 10.37
C ASN A 88 -9.52 10.91 9.16
N GLU A 89 -10.77 10.51 9.37
CA GLU A 89 -11.61 9.86 8.36
C GLU A 89 -11.88 10.75 7.15
N ASP A 90 -12.04 12.07 7.34
CA ASP A 90 -12.22 13.02 6.22
C ASP A 90 -10.99 13.07 5.32
N ILE A 91 -9.78 13.00 5.90
CA ILE A 91 -8.52 12.95 5.13
C ILE A 91 -8.36 11.61 4.40
N ILE A 92 -8.79 10.50 5.00
CA ILE A 92 -8.81 9.19 4.36
C ILE A 92 -9.81 9.19 3.19
N ASN A 93 -10.99 9.76 3.38
CA ASN A 93 -12.01 9.92 2.33
C ASN A 93 -11.54 10.87 1.22
N ALA A 94 -10.82 11.92 1.57
CA ALA A 94 -10.15 12.81 0.63
C ALA A 94 -9.16 12.04 -0.26
N ALA A 95 -8.29 11.22 0.32
CA ALA A 95 -7.36 10.38 -0.43
C ALA A 95 -8.11 9.41 -1.37
N GLN A 96 -9.23 8.81 -0.92
CA GLN A 96 -10.03 7.94 -1.78
C GLN A 96 -10.60 8.69 -2.98
N LYS A 97 -11.16 9.90 -2.77
CA LYS A 97 -11.66 10.75 -3.86
C LYS A 97 -10.54 11.10 -4.83
N CYS A 98 -9.35 11.42 -4.33
CA CYS A 98 -8.18 11.68 -5.18
C CYS A 98 -7.78 10.47 -6.01
N ALA A 99 -7.79 9.28 -5.42
CA ALA A 99 -7.47 8.05 -6.14
C ALA A 99 -8.42 7.82 -7.33
N LEU A 100 -9.73 8.01 -7.11
CA LEU A 100 -10.76 7.85 -8.14
C LEU A 100 -10.60 8.87 -9.28
N ILE A 101 -10.23 10.11 -8.96
CA ILE A 101 -10.01 11.17 -9.95
C ILE A 101 -8.75 10.87 -10.77
N TRP A 102 -7.66 10.47 -10.12
CA TRP A 102 -6.43 10.08 -10.82
C TRP A 102 -6.62 8.86 -11.71
N GLU A 103 -7.39 7.86 -11.27
CA GLU A 103 -7.74 6.71 -12.10
C GLU A 103 -8.52 7.15 -13.35
N ALA A 104 -9.53 7.99 -13.19
CA ALA A 104 -10.29 8.53 -14.32
C ALA A 104 -9.42 9.32 -15.30
N LEU A 105 -8.51 10.16 -14.79
CA LEU A 105 -7.55 10.90 -15.61
C LEU A 105 -6.57 9.97 -16.35
N SER A 106 -6.21 8.83 -15.76
CA SER A 106 -5.36 7.82 -16.41
C SER A 106 -6.06 7.15 -17.59
N THR A 107 -7.34 6.83 -17.44
CA THR A 107 -8.17 6.27 -18.51
C THR A 107 -8.31 7.27 -19.66
N LEU A 108 -8.62 8.54 -19.35
CA LEU A 108 -8.84 9.58 -20.35
C LEU A 108 -7.56 10.13 -21.01
N GLY A 109 -6.43 10.15 -20.29
CA GLY A 109 -5.15 10.68 -20.79
C GLY A 109 -5.13 12.20 -21.00
N GLU A 110 -6.05 12.95 -20.37
CA GLU A 110 -6.19 14.39 -20.57
C GLU A 110 -5.14 15.18 -19.78
N PHE A 111 -4.19 15.82 -20.48
CA PHE A 111 -3.14 16.70 -19.93
C PHE A 111 -2.16 16.06 -18.94
N THR A 112 -2.19 14.73 -18.78
CA THR A 112 -1.25 13.96 -17.95
C THR A 112 -0.88 12.65 -18.63
N SER A 113 0.31 12.12 -18.35
CA SER A 113 0.64 10.76 -18.79
C SER A 113 -0.16 9.72 -17.99
N LYS A 114 -0.51 8.61 -18.65
CA LYS A 114 -1.17 7.46 -17.99
C LYS A 114 -0.34 6.92 -16.83
N GLU A 115 0.97 6.89 -17.00
CA GLU A 115 1.91 6.44 -15.97
C GLU A 115 1.83 7.31 -14.72
N PHE A 116 1.95 8.64 -14.87
CA PHE A 116 1.88 9.58 -13.75
C PHE A 116 0.52 9.50 -13.04
N ALA A 117 -0.57 9.45 -13.80
CA ALA A 117 -1.91 9.32 -13.25
C ALA A 117 -2.11 7.99 -12.49
N ASN A 118 -1.60 6.87 -13.03
CA ASN A 118 -1.66 5.56 -12.37
C ASN A 118 -0.84 5.52 -11.07
N ILE A 119 0.36 6.10 -11.03
CA ILE A 119 1.17 6.16 -9.79
C ILE A 119 0.38 6.92 -8.72
N ASN A 120 -0.12 8.11 -9.05
CA ASN A 120 -0.87 8.92 -8.10
C ASN A 120 -2.17 8.25 -7.65
N ALA A 121 -2.88 7.55 -8.55
CA ALA A 121 -4.06 6.76 -8.19
C ALA A 121 -3.70 5.65 -7.20
N ALA A 122 -2.64 4.88 -7.48
CA ALA A 122 -2.23 3.77 -6.63
C ALA A 122 -1.76 4.23 -5.24
N ILE A 123 -0.97 5.30 -5.17
CA ILE A 123 -0.54 5.90 -3.90
C ILE A 123 -1.75 6.40 -3.11
N ASN A 124 -2.67 7.14 -3.72
CA ASN A 124 -3.85 7.64 -3.02
C ASN A 124 -4.79 6.52 -2.55
N TYR A 125 -4.97 5.45 -3.33
CA TYR A 125 -5.70 4.26 -2.87
C TYR A 125 -5.03 3.62 -1.65
N GLU A 126 -3.70 3.54 -1.64
CA GLU A 126 -2.93 2.99 -0.53
C GLU A 126 -3.06 3.87 0.74
N LEU A 127 -2.96 5.20 0.58
CA LEU A 127 -3.20 6.16 1.67
C LEU A 127 -4.61 6.02 2.24
N ALA A 128 -5.59 5.85 1.36
CA ALA A 128 -6.99 5.66 1.73
C ALA A 128 -7.30 4.26 2.33
N GLY A 129 -6.35 3.32 2.32
CA GLY A 129 -6.54 1.96 2.82
C GLY A 129 -7.37 1.05 1.91
N PHE A 130 -7.32 1.30 0.60
CA PHE A 130 -7.90 0.45 -0.46
C PHE A 130 -6.78 -0.31 -1.19
N GLN A 131 -6.09 -1.21 -0.47
CA GLN A 131 -4.88 -1.87 -0.98
C GLN A 131 -5.16 -2.74 -2.22
N ALA A 132 -6.35 -3.32 -2.33
CA ALA A 132 -6.75 -4.10 -3.50
C ALA A 132 -6.82 -3.23 -4.77
N ASN A 133 -7.36 -2.02 -4.66
CA ASN A 133 -7.41 -1.04 -5.75
C ASN A 133 -6.00 -0.57 -6.11
N ALA A 134 -5.20 -0.18 -5.10
CA ALA A 134 -3.80 0.21 -5.30
C ALA A 134 -3.01 -0.87 -6.05
N MET A 135 -3.17 -2.14 -5.65
CA MET A 135 -2.57 -3.28 -6.32
C MET A 135 -3.08 -3.48 -7.75
N CYS A 136 -4.37 -3.26 -8.02
CA CYS A 136 -4.94 -3.36 -9.36
C CYS A 136 -4.31 -2.33 -10.30
N ILE A 137 -4.26 -1.07 -9.87
CA ILE A 137 -3.59 0.01 -10.61
C ILE A 137 -2.11 -0.30 -10.79
N ALA A 138 -1.44 -0.82 -9.76
CA ALA A 138 -0.03 -1.17 -9.83
C ALA A 138 0.32 -2.17 -10.95
N LYS A 139 -0.61 -3.06 -11.27
CA LYS A 139 -0.46 -3.99 -12.41
C LYS A 139 -0.64 -3.32 -13.76
N LYS A 140 -1.43 -2.23 -13.85
CA LYS A 140 -1.73 -1.57 -15.14
C LYS A 140 -0.48 -0.91 -15.75
N PHE A 141 0.44 -0.38 -14.93
CA PHE A 141 1.63 0.29 -15.46
C PHE A 141 2.86 -0.61 -15.65
N ASN A 142 2.95 -1.76 -14.94
CA ASN A 142 3.94 -2.78 -15.26
C ASN A 142 3.37 -4.20 -15.01
N PRO A 143 2.62 -4.76 -15.98
CA PRO A 143 1.95 -6.05 -15.82
C PRO A 143 2.95 -7.22 -15.79
N ASP A 144 4.05 -7.08 -16.54
CA ASP A 144 5.07 -8.11 -16.74
C ASP A 144 6.46 -7.56 -16.39
N ILE A 145 6.76 -7.50 -15.10
CA ILE A 145 8.15 -7.29 -14.67
C ILE A 145 8.94 -8.55 -15.01
N TYR A 146 9.53 -8.55 -16.21
CA TYR A 146 10.52 -9.52 -16.59
C TYR A 146 11.78 -9.28 -15.74
N ILE A 147 12.27 -10.36 -15.15
CA ILE A 147 13.52 -10.49 -14.38
C ILE A 147 14.72 -9.81 -15.08
N THR A 148 14.64 -9.65 -16.40
CA THR A 148 15.66 -9.11 -17.30
C THR A 148 15.73 -7.58 -17.34
N GLN A 149 14.71 -6.82 -16.92
CA GLN A 149 14.69 -5.34 -17.02
C GLN A 149 15.74 -4.66 -16.12
N LYS A 150 16.26 -3.50 -16.55
CA LYS A 150 17.13 -2.65 -15.73
C LYS A 150 16.29 -2.13 -14.54
N PRO A 151 16.77 -2.23 -13.29
CA PRO A 151 15.99 -1.76 -12.15
C PRO A 151 15.68 -0.26 -12.24
N SER A 152 14.42 0.10 -12.02
CA SER A 152 13.97 1.48 -11.88
C SER A 152 13.23 1.70 -10.55
N LEU A 153 13.08 2.96 -10.14
CA LEU A 153 12.28 3.31 -8.95
C LEU A 153 10.82 2.90 -9.11
N LEU A 154 10.27 3.07 -10.32
CA LEU A 154 8.89 2.72 -10.66
C LEU A 154 8.65 1.21 -10.50
N ASP A 155 9.56 0.38 -10.99
CA ASP A 155 9.42 -1.08 -10.92
C ASP A 155 9.46 -1.56 -9.46
N MET A 156 10.33 -0.97 -8.65
CA MET A 156 10.39 -1.28 -7.22
C MET A 156 9.10 -0.88 -6.51
N LEU A 157 8.58 0.33 -6.77
CA LEU A 157 7.29 0.77 -6.23
C LEU A 157 6.15 -0.13 -6.72
N SER A 158 6.14 -0.53 -7.99
CA SER A 158 5.12 -1.43 -8.55
C SER A 158 5.10 -2.76 -7.81
N LEU A 159 6.25 -3.43 -7.69
CA LEU A 159 6.34 -4.71 -6.99
C LEU A 159 5.98 -4.59 -5.51
N PHE A 160 6.33 -3.46 -4.89
CA PHE A 160 5.96 -3.16 -3.52
C PHE A 160 4.45 -3.01 -3.36
N LEU A 161 3.80 -2.20 -4.20
CA LEU A 161 2.34 -2.01 -4.23
C LEU A 161 1.59 -3.31 -4.55
N GLN A 162 2.17 -4.17 -5.41
CA GLN A 162 1.61 -5.48 -5.73
C GLN A 162 1.90 -6.57 -4.66
N ARG A 163 2.64 -6.23 -3.59
CA ARG A 163 3.07 -7.16 -2.54
C ARG A 163 3.84 -8.39 -3.10
N ARG A 164 4.59 -8.17 -4.19
CA ARG A 164 5.45 -9.15 -4.88
C ARG A 164 6.86 -9.16 -4.28
N PHE A 165 6.95 -9.39 -2.97
CA PHE A 165 8.15 -9.13 -2.19
C PHE A 165 9.40 -9.92 -2.60
N PHE A 166 9.26 -11.17 -3.03
CA PHE A 166 10.43 -11.92 -3.52
C PHE A 166 10.93 -11.43 -4.87
N LYS A 167 10.02 -11.01 -5.77
CA LYS A 167 10.41 -10.36 -7.03
C LYS A 167 11.07 -9.01 -6.76
N LEU A 168 10.54 -8.24 -5.81
CA LEU A 168 11.12 -6.98 -5.38
C LEU A 168 12.53 -7.19 -4.82
N LEU A 169 12.71 -8.14 -3.91
CA LEU A 169 14.02 -8.46 -3.35
C LEU A 169 15.02 -8.90 -4.43
N TYR A 170 14.57 -9.68 -5.41
CA TYR A 170 15.39 -10.03 -6.57
C TYR A 170 15.83 -8.79 -7.36
N LEU A 171 14.89 -7.88 -7.66
CA LEU A 171 15.17 -6.65 -8.39
C LEU A 171 16.13 -5.73 -7.59
N CYS A 172 15.92 -5.59 -6.29
CA CYS A 172 16.81 -4.84 -5.40
C CYS A 172 18.23 -5.43 -5.39
N ARG A 173 18.37 -6.76 -5.35
CA ARG A 173 19.69 -7.41 -5.44
C ARG A 173 20.40 -7.10 -6.75
N LYS A 174 19.67 -7.02 -7.87
CA LYS A 174 20.22 -6.61 -9.17
C LYS A 174 20.69 -5.14 -9.14
N ALA A 175 19.89 -4.26 -8.55
CA ALA A 175 20.22 -2.83 -8.39
C ALA A 175 21.44 -2.58 -7.49
N LEU A 176 21.75 -3.50 -6.57
CA LEU A 176 22.89 -3.39 -5.65
C LEU A 176 24.18 -4.02 -6.19
N LYS A 177 24.15 -4.69 -7.35
CA LYS A 177 25.38 -5.20 -7.97
C LYS A 177 26.23 -4.04 -8.46
N GLU A 178 27.54 -4.15 -8.26
CA GLU A 178 28.47 -3.15 -8.79
C GLU A 178 28.35 -3.06 -10.32
N PRO A 179 28.40 -1.84 -10.88
CA PRO A 179 28.43 -1.68 -12.33
C PRO A 179 29.69 -2.36 -12.89
N ILE A 180 29.50 -3.18 -13.93
CA ILE A 180 30.62 -3.88 -14.57
C ILE A 180 31.56 -2.82 -15.17
N LYS A 181 32.84 -2.82 -14.74
CA LYS A 181 33.89 -2.00 -15.36
C LYS A 181 34.02 -2.39 -16.83
N GLY A 182 33.39 -1.63 -17.71
CA GLY A 182 33.50 -1.86 -19.15
C GLY A 182 32.21 -1.61 -19.90
N LYS A 183 31.92 -0.32 -20.15
CA LYS A 183 31.46 0.25 -21.42
C LYS A 183 31.15 1.73 -21.15
N ASN A 184 31.63 2.60 -22.04
CA ASN A 184 31.33 4.02 -22.10
C ASN A 184 29.83 4.26 -22.31
N GLN A 185 29.01 3.99 -21.30
CA GLN A 185 27.63 4.42 -21.22
C GLN A 185 27.54 5.39 -20.06
N ALA A 186 27.42 6.66 -20.41
CA ALA A 186 27.10 7.74 -19.51
C ALA A 186 25.65 7.62 -19.00
N ASN A 187 25.28 6.49 -18.37
CA ASN A 187 24.23 6.61 -17.36
C ASN A 187 24.83 7.51 -16.28
N PRO A 188 24.17 8.61 -15.92
CA PRO A 188 24.71 9.49 -14.91
C PRO A 188 24.83 8.66 -13.63
N LEU A 189 26.06 8.47 -13.14
CA LEU A 189 26.40 7.80 -11.88
C LEU A 189 25.42 8.15 -10.74
N MET A 190 24.90 9.38 -10.79
CA MET A 190 23.83 9.91 -9.94
C MET A 190 22.58 9.02 -9.91
N GLU A 191 21.99 8.66 -11.06
CA GLU A 191 20.78 7.81 -11.13
C GLU A 191 21.03 6.41 -10.54
N GLU A 192 22.21 5.83 -10.79
CA GLU A 192 22.57 4.52 -10.25
C GLU A 192 22.71 4.55 -8.72
N ILE A 193 23.25 5.64 -8.16
CA ILE A 193 23.30 5.87 -6.72
C ILE A 193 21.88 5.95 -6.13
N ILE A 194 20.98 6.68 -6.77
CA ILE A 194 19.58 6.82 -6.33
C ILE A 194 18.86 5.47 -6.37
N ILE A 195 18.99 4.71 -7.46
CA ILE A 195 18.42 3.38 -7.62
C ILE A 195 19.00 2.43 -6.55
N GLY A 196 20.31 2.46 -6.33
CA GLY A 196 20.98 1.63 -5.33
C GLY A 196 20.54 1.93 -3.89
N LEU A 197 20.46 3.21 -3.50
CA LEU A 197 19.98 3.59 -2.16
C LEU A 197 18.51 3.23 -1.95
N THR A 198 17.68 3.44 -2.96
CA THR A 198 16.27 3.06 -2.90
C THR A 198 16.11 1.54 -2.84
N ALA A 199 16.95 0.77 -3.53
CA ALA A 199 17.01 -0.69 -3.41
C ALA A 199 17.45 -1.15 -2.00
N LYS A 200 18.38 -0.45 -1.34
CA LYS A 200 18.71 -0.71 0.08
C LYS A 200 17.49 -0.49 0.96
N ALA A 201 16.76 0.60 0.75
CA ALA A 201 15.54 0.88 1.51
C ALA A 201 14.48 -0.21 1.33
N PHE A 202 14.20 -0.63 0.09
CA PHE A 202 13.25 -1.72 -0.15
C PHE A 202 13.72 -3.05 0.43
N THR A 203 15.01 -3.34 0.42
CA THR A 203 15.58 -4.53 1.08
C THR A 203 15.31 -4.52 2.58
N GLU A 204 15.51 -3.38 3.25
CA GLU A 204 15.16 -3.19 4.66
C GLU A 204 13.65 -3.34 4.90
N LEU A 205 12.79 -2.78 4.04
CA LEU A 205 11.34 -3.02 4.11
C LEU A 205 11.02 -4.51 3.99
N MET A 206 11.72 -5.27 3.15
CA MET A 206 11.49 -6.72 3.04
C MET A 206 11.84 -7.45 4.34
N PHE A 207 12.84 -7.02 5.11
CA PHE A 207 13.10 -7.60 6.42
C PHE A 207 11.95 -7.33 7.40
N PHE A 208 11.39 -6.13 7.38
CA PHE A 208 10.18 -5.84 8.15
C PHE A 208 9.01 -6.72 7.72
N PHE A 209 8.62 -6.72 6.44
CA PHE A 209 7.43 -7.42 6.00
C PHE A 209 7.56 -8.95 6.05
N LEU A 210 8.74 -9.50 5.78
CA LEU A 210 8.94 -10.96 5.77
C LEU A 210 9.29 -11.54 7.15
N LYS A 211 9.85 -10.74 8.06
CA LYS A 211 10.37 -11.24 9.35
C LYS A 211 9.87 -10.49 10.60
N GLY A 212 9.18 -9.37 10.45
CA GLY A 212 8.76 -8.54 11.58
C GLY A 212 9.88 -7.68 12.18
N ASP A 213 10.95 -7.39 11.44
CA ASP A 213 12.04 -6.54 11.93
C ASP A 213 11.67 -5.04 11.88
N PHE A 214 11.21 -4.51 13.01
CA PHE A 214 10.84 -3.10 13.15
C PHE A 214 12.03 -2.14 13.00
N LYS A 215 13.25 -2.54 13.37
CA LYS A 215 14.45 -1.70 13.23
C LYS A 215 14.78 -1.50 11.74
N SER A 216 14.63 -2.55 10.94
CA SER A 216 14.77 -2.45 9.49
C SER A 216 13.77 -1.49 8.86
N PHE A 217 12.52 -1.44 9.35
CA PHE A 217 11.57 -0.44 8.86
C PHE A 217 12.09 0.99 9.05
N ASP A 218 12.61 1.31 10.24
CA ASP A 218 13.16 2.65 10.52
C ASP A 218 14.40 2.93 9.67
N ASN A 219 15.25 1.93 9.43
CA ASN A 219 16.40 2.06 8.52
C ASN A 219 15.96 2.33 7.08
N ALA A 220 14.91 1.67 6.59
CA ALA A 220 14.38 1.91 5.26
C ALA A 220 13.94 3.38 5.08
N THR A 221 13.26 3.95 6.08
CA THR A 221 12.86 5.36 6.03
C THR A 221 14.07 6.30 5.95
N LYS A 222 15.17 5.98 6.64
CA LYS A 222 16.42 6.76 6.58
C LYS A 222 17.06 6.67 5.19
N PHE A 223 17.13 5.48 4.59
CA PHE A 223 17.66 5.30 3.24
C PHE A 223 16.84 6.06 2.19
N LEU A 224 15.50 6.05 2.26
CA LEU A 224 14.66 6.83 1.34
C LEU A 224 14.84 8.33 1.53
N ARG A 225 14.93 8.82 2.78
CA ARG A 225 15.21 10.25 3.02
C ARG A 225 16.57 10.66 2.46
N HIS A 226 17.60 9.83 2.63
CA HIS A 226 18.91 10.07 2.03
C HIS A 226 18.87 10.05 0.49
N SER A 227 18.16 9.09 -0.10
CA SER A 227 17.93 9.03 -1.55
C SER A 227 17.28 10.33 -2.05
N ARG A 228 16.24 10.80 -1.35
CA ARG A 228 15.57 12.08 -1.62
C ARG A 228 16.49 13.30 -1.45
N ASP A 229 17.38 13.30 -0.46
CA ASP A 229 18.38 14.35 -0.25
C ASP A 229 19.34 14.45 -1.46
N LEU A 230 19.76 13.31 -1.98
CA LEU A 230 20.63 13.26 -3.16
C LEU A 230 19.89 13.68 -4.44
N CYS A 231 18.64 13.24 -4.63
CA CYS A 231 17.82 13.70 -5.76
C CYS A 231 17.74 15.23 -5.80
N ASN A 232 17.49 15.88 -4.66
CA ASN A 232 17.45 17.35 -4.60
C ASN A 232 18.80 17.99 -4.93
N LYS A 233 19.91 17.41 -4.47
CA LYS A 233 21.26 17.91 -4.78
C LYS A 233 21.60 17.79 -6.27
N PHE A 234 21.08 16.76 -6.93
CA PHE A 234 21.32 16.50 -8.35
C PHE A 234 20.27 17.15 -9.29
N GLY A 235 19.26 17.82 -8.75
CA GLY A 235 18.17 18.39 -9.56
C GLY A 235 17.20 17.35 -10.15
N LEU A 236 17.17 16.14 -9.58
CA LEU A 236 16.32 15.01 -9.99
C LEU A 236 14.94 15.11 -9.30
N TYR A 237 14.14 16.09 -9.72
CA TYR A 237 12.89 16.43 -9.03
C TYR A 237 11.80 15.35 -9.18
N ASN A 238 11.72 14.68 -10.32
CA ASN A 238 10.72 13.63 -10.56
C ASN A 238 10.96 12.43 -9.65
N GLU A 239 12.22 12.00 -9.55
CA GLU A 239 12.67 10.93 -8.66
C GLU A 239 12.49 11.32 -7.21
N SER A 240 12.79 12.57 -6.85
CA SER A 240 12.55 13.13 -5.51
C SER A 240 11.08 13.02 -5.12
N ASN A 241 10.17 13.44 -6.02
CA ASN A 241 8.73 13.34 -5.80
C ASN A 241 8.28 11.89 -5.65
N LEU A 242 8.75 10.99 -6.51
CA LEU A 242 8.42 9.57 -6.41
C LEU A 242 8.88 8.95 -5.08
N ILE A 243 10.09 9.31 -4.62
CA ILE A 243 10.60 8.88 -3.31
C ILE A 243 9.75 9.46 -2.17
N LEU A 244 9.33 10.71 -2.28
CA LEU A 244 8.41 11.32 -1.31
C LEU A 244 7.06 10.61 -1.27
N SER A 245 6.50 10.20 -2.41
CA SER A 245 5.29 9.39 -2.50
C SER A 245 5.50 7.99 -1.91
N ILE A 246 6.67 7.36 -2.10
CA ILE A 246 7.01 6.10 -1.42
C ILE A 246 7.01 6.30 0.09
N ILE A 247 7.63 7.37 0.60
CA ILE A 247 7.71 7.63 2.05
C ILE A 247 6.32 7.86 2.65
N SER A 248 5.40 8.52 1.93
CA SER A 248 4.06 8.85 2.45
C SER A 248 3.22 7.61 2.77
N ILE A 249 3.38 6.52 2.01
CA ILE A 249 2.61 5.28 2.23
C ILE A 249 3.21 4.36 3.31
N LEU A 250 4.45 4.60 3.75
CA LEU A 250 5.13 3.67 4.65
C LEU A 250 4.45 3.52 6.01
N GLN A 251 4.10 4.63 6.68
CA GLN A 251 3.45 4.56 8.00
C GLN A 251 2.04 3.95 7.93
N PRO A 252 1.18 4.34 6.97
CA PRO A 252 -0.09 3.65 6.74
C PRO A 252 0.06 2.13 6.56
N ILE A 253 0.97 1.69 5.69
CA ILE A 253 1.21 0.27 5.45
C ILE A 253 1.75 -0.43 6.72
N LYS A 254 2.66 0.20 7.48
CA LYS A 254 3.18 -0.35 8.74
C LYS A 254 2.06 -0.64 9.73
N LYS A 255 1.17 0.32 9.95
CA LYS A 255 0.04 0.20 10.88
C LYS A 255 -0.93 -0.91 10.49
N ARG A 256 -1.13 -1.13 9.19
CA ARG A 256 -2.00 -2.19 8.68
C ARG A 256 -1.29 -3.53 8.58
N SER A 257 0.01 -3.57 8.84
CA SER A 257 0.80 -4.77 8.60
C SER A 257 0.46 -5.89 9.59
N ILE A 258 0.57 -7.14 9.13
CA ILE A 258 0.32 -8.30 9.99
C ILE A 258 1.26 -8.32 11.20
N TRP A 259 2.51 -7.86 11.07
CA TRP A 259 3.45 -7.85 12.19
C TRP A 259 3.08 -6.82 13.24
N TYR A 260 2.61 -5.64 12.81
CA TYR A 260 2.14 -4.60 13.73
C TYR A 260 0.84 -4.98 14.44
N LEU A 261 -0.12 -5.55 13.70
CA LEU A 261 -1.45 -5.86 14.25
C LEU A 261 -1.50 -7.17 15.02
N LEU A 262 -0.70 -8.16 14.61
CA LEU A 262 -0.83 -9.54 15.09
C LEU A 262 0.41 -10.02 15.87
N GLY A 263 1.55 -9.36 15.75
CA GLY A 263 2.83 -9.82 16.31
C GLY A 263 2.76 -10.09 17.81
N ASP A 264 2.10 -9.20 18.55
CA ASP A 264 2.04 -9.23 20.01
C ASP A 264 0.85 -10.02 20.57
N LEU A 265 0.00 -10.61 19.72
CA LEU A 265 -1.19 -11.34 20.18
C LEU A 265 -0.87 -12.70 20.81
N ALA A 266 0.18 -13.36 20.34
CA ALA A 266 0.66 -14.63 20.88
C ALA A 266 2.20 -14.67 20.84
N PRO A 267 2.86 -13.80 21.63
CA PRO A 267 4.30 -13.59 21.56
C PRO A 267 5.04 -14.87 21.98
N GLY A 268 6.11 -15.19 21.25
CA GLY A 268 6.93 -16.37 21.52
C GLY A 268 6.33 -17.72 21.13
N LYS A 269 5.06 -17.79 20.70
CA LYS A 269 4.43 -19.05 20.26
C LYS A 269 4.94 -19.43 18.85
N PRO A 270 5.66 -20.57 18.67
CA PRO A 270 6.27 -20.91 17.38
C PRO A 270 5.27 -21.06 16.24
N LEU A 271 4.10 -21.65 16.51
CA LEU A 271 3.03 -21.83 15.52
C LEU A 271 2.49 -20.49 15.01
N TRP A 272 2.33 -19.50 15.91
CA TRP A 272 1.89 -18.15 15.55
C TRP A 272 2.92 -17.43 14.68
N ILE A 273 4.19 -17.47 15.07
CA ILE A 273 5.28 -16.86 14.30
C ILE A 273 5.39 -17.51 12.92
N ARG A 274 5.25 -18.84 12.83
CA ARG A 274 5.24 -19.57 11.56
C ARG A 274 4.06 -19.13 10.67
N TYR A 275 2.89 -18.97 11.26
CA TYR A 275 1.71 -18.45 10.55
C TYR A 275 1.93 -17.06 9.97
N LEU A 276 2.42 -16.11 10.76
CA LEU A 276 2.72 -14.76 10.27
C LEU A 276 3.77 -14.78 9.14
N LYS A 277 4.80 -15.63 9.24
CA LYS A 277 5.80 -15.81 8.16
C LYS A 277 5.20 -16.43 6.89
N LEU A 278 4.26 -17.36 7.01
CA LEU A 278 3.57 -17.94 5.85
C LEU A 278 2.69 -16.91 5.14
N LEU A 279 1.93 -16.11 5.89
CA LEU A 279 1.17 -14.99 5.33
C LEU A 279 2.11 -14.00 4.62
N ALA A 280 3.19 -13.60 5.29
CA ALA A 280 4.18 -12.68 4.75
C ALA A 280 4.85 -13.22 3.48
N ARG A 281 5.17 -14.51 3.41
CA ARG A 281 5.73 -15.16 2.22
C ARG A 281 4.74 -15.15 1.05
N GLY A 282 3.46 -15.29 1.36
CA GLY A 282 2.41 -15.61 0.40
C GLY A 282 2.14 -17.12 0.37
N LEU A 283 0.86 -17.46 0.22
CA LEU A 283 0.37 -18.84 0.23
C LEU A 283 0.67 -19.56 -1.10
N GLY A 284 0.70 -20.89 -1.06
CA GLY A 284 0.90 -21.76 -2.21
C GLY A 284 2.37 -22.10 -2.50
N THR A 285 2.59 -22.91 -3.53
CA THR A 285 3.89 -23.55 -3.79
C THR A 285 4.91 -22.61 -4.45
N SER A 286 4.46 -21.63 -5.24
CA SER A 286 5.35 -20.72 -5.95
C SER A 286 5.78 -19.55 -5.07
N ILE A 287 6.94 -19.65 -4.42
CA ILE A 287 7.50 -18.55 -3.60
C ILE A 287 7.68 -17.28 -4.42
N PHE A 288 8.27 -17.40 -5.63
CA PHE A 288 8.61 -16.25 -6.46
C PHE A 288 7.38 -15.55 -7.07
N ASN A 289 6.34 -16.33 -7.40
CA ASN A 289 5.06 -15.79 -7.88
C ASN A 289 4.01 -15.68 -6.76
N GLY A 290 4.42 -15.84 -5.50
CA GLY A 290 3.57 -15.61 -4.35
C GLY A 290 3.17 -14.14 -4.27
N ARG A 291 2.04 -13.89 -3.63
CA ARG A 291 1.64 -12.54 -3.20
C ARG A 291 1.62 -12.54 -1.68
N SER A 292 2.38 -11.64 -1.09
CA SER A 292 2.43 -11.48 0.36
C SER A 292 1.09 -10.98 0.88
N ILE A 293 0.60 -11.61 1.94
CA ILE A 293 -0.49 -11.10 2.77
C ILE A 293 0.17 -10.34 3.93
N SER A 294 0.72 -9.18 3.61
CA SER A 294 1.50 -8.37 4.56
C SER A 294 0.67 -7.37 5.33
N GLU A 295 -0.57 -7.12 4.91
CA GLU A 295 -1.50 -6.20 5.53
C GLU A 295 -2.89 -6.79 5.65
N LEU A 296 -3.64 -6.27 6.62
CA LEU A 296 -5.05 -6.55 6.80
C LEU A 296 -5.92 -5.42 6.22
N TRP A 297 -7.11 -5.79 5.75
CA TRP A 297 -8.10 -4.84 5.26
C TRP A 297 -8.83 -4.15 6.41
N LYS A 298 -9.39 -2.97 6.17
CA LYS A 298 -10.13 -2.20 7.20
C LYS A 298 -11.17 -3.04 7.94
N SER A 299 -11.93 -3.87 7.22
CA SER A 299 -12.94 -4.78 7.81
C SER A 299 -12.34 -5.83 8.74
N GLN A 300 -11.12 -6.29 8.45
CA GLN A 300 -10.38 -7.27 9.28
C GLN A 300 -9.78 -6.59 10.50
N ILE A 301 -9.19 -5.40 10.33
CA ILE A 301 -8.70 -4.57 11.42
C ILE A 301 -9.83 -4.25 12.39
N TYR A 302 -10.98 -3.81 11.87
CA TYR A 302 -12.18 -3.53 12.68
C TYR A 302 -12.62 -4.75 13.50
N ALA A 303 -12.62 -5.96 12.91
CA ALA A 303 -12.95 -7.17 13.66
C ALA A 303 -11.94 -7.43 14.80
N ILE A 304 -10.65 -7.22 14.55
CA ILE A 304 -9.58 -7.39 15.56
C ILE A 304 -9.74 -6.38 16.71
N GLU A 305 -9.95 -5.11 16.40
CA GLU A 305 -10.16 -4.03 17.37
C GLU A 305 -11.42 -4.26 18.22
N ASN A 306 -12.45 -4.87 17.64
CA ASN A 306 -13.68 -5.27 18.34
C ASN A 306 -13.59 -6.69 18.92
N GLY A 307 -12.39 -7.10 19.32
CA GLY A 307 -12.18 -8.23 20.20
C GLY A 307 -12.15 -9.59 19.52
N LEU A 308 -11.90 -9.72 18.20
CA LEU A 308 -11.86 -11.01 17.46
C LEU A 308 -11.19 -12.16 18.24
N PHE A 309 -10.14 -11.84 18.99
CA PHE A 309 -9.32 -12.80 19.73
C PHE A 309 -9.77 -13.06 21.19
N ASN A 310 -10.85 -12.43 21.66
CA ASN A 310 -11.48 -12.77 22.94
C ASN A 310 -12.21 -14.13 22.82
N LEU A 311 -11.61 -15.21 23.32
CA LEU A 311 -12.13 -16.56 23.13
C LEU A 311 -13.34 -16.90 24.02
N ASP A 312 -13.65 -16.05 25.01
CA ASP A 312 -14.75 -16.27 25.96
C ASP A 312 -16.11 -15.73 25.47
N GLU A 313 -16.14 -15.06 24.33
CA GLU A 313 -17.32 -14.39 23.80
C GLU A 313 -17.72 -14.90 22.42
N ASN A 314 -19.03 -15.09 22.24
CA ASN A 314 -19.64 -15.31 20.93
C ASN A 314 -19.60 -14.03 20.09
N LYS A 315 -19.28 -14.15 18.80
CA LYS A 315 -19.13 -13.00 17.90
C LYS A 315 -20.04 -13.07 16.70
N PHE A 316 -20.68 -11.94 16.41
CA PHE A 316 -21.38 -11.72 15.15
C PHE A 316 -20.62 -10.70 14.31
N ILE A 317 -20.07 -11.13 13.17
CA ILE A 317 -19.21 -10.30 12.32
C ILE A 317 -19.93 -10.02 10.99
N LYS A 318 -20.40 -8.78 10.83
CA LYS A 318 -20.99 -8.31 9.57
C LYS A 318 -19.90 -7.76 8.66
N MET A 319 -19.75 -8.37 7.48
CA MET A 319 -18.80 -7.92 6.46
C MET A 319 -19.41 -8.02 5.06
N PRO A 320 -19.06 -7.09 4.14
CA PRO A 320 -19.41 -7.20 2.73
C PRO A 320 -18.84 -8.47 2.08
N THR A 321 -19.45 -8.89 0.98
CA THR A 321 -18.86 -9.92 0.10
C THR A 321 -17.49 -9.44 -0.38
N SER A 322 -16.54 -10.36 -0.53
CA SER A 322 -15.15 -10.06 -0.91
C SER A 322 -14.36 -9.18 0.06
N ALA A 323 -14.85 -8.91 1.28
CA ALA A 323 -14.14 -8.16 2.32
C ALA A 323 -13.25 -9.04 3.23
N GLY A 324 -13.03 -10.31 2.87
CA GLY A 324 -12.03 -11.16 3.52
C GLY A 324 -12.55 -11.97 4.71
N LYS A 325 -13.83 -12.36 4.72
CA LYS A 325 -14.47 -13.17 5.79
C LYS A 325 -13.69 -14.43 6.14
N THR A 326 -13.22 -15.16 5.13
CA THR A 326 -12.44 -16.40 5.32
C THR A 326 -11.16 -16.15 6.11
N ARG A 327 -10.49 -15.00 5.91
CA ARG A 327 -9.26 -14.66 6.65
C ARG A 327 -9.50 -14.44 8.13
N ILE A 328 -10.64 -13.83 8.51
CA ILE A 328 -11.00 -13.65 9.92
C ILE A 328 -11.26 -15.00 10.60
N ALA A 329 -12.00 -15.88 9.93
CA ALA A 329 -12.23 -17.22 10.46
C ALA A 329 -10.91 -17.98 10.65
N GLU A 330 -10.04 -17.93 9.63
CA GLU A 330 -8.70 -18.51 9.69
C GLU A 330 -7.85 -17.92 10.84
N LEU A 331 -7.82 -16.59 10.99
CA LEU A 331 -7.11 -15.91 12.08
C LEU A 331 -7.60 -16.40 13.45
N ALA A 332 -8.92 -16.47 13.65
CA ALA A 332 -9.51 -16.96 14.90
C ALA A 332 -9.19 -18.44 15.16
N MET A 333 -9.21 -19.29 14.12
CA MET A 333 -8.86 -20.71 14.23
C MET A 333 -7.40 -20.91 14.62
N VAL A 334 -6.47 -20.26 13.91
CA VAL A 334 -5.05 -20.37 14.23
C VAL A 334 -4.77 -19.83 15.63
N TYR A 335 -5.36 -18.69 16.00
CA TYR A 335 -5.21 -18.14 17.35
C TYR A 335 -5.76 -19.09 18.43
N SER A 336 -6.91 -19.73 18.19
CA SER A 336 -7.49 -20.72 19.11
C SER A 336 -6.58 -21.93 19.27
N LEU A 337 -6.08 -22.49 18.16
CA LEU A 337 -5.19 -23.67 18.18
C LEU A 337 -3.80 -23.36 18.78
N VAL A 338 -3.34 -22.12 18.70
CA VAL A 338 -2.11 -21.67 19.39
C VAL A 338 -2.28 -21.67 20.91
N ASN A 339 -3.47 -21.30 21.41
CA ASN A 339 -3.76 -21.21 22.85
C ASN A 339 -4.28 -22.52 23.43
N TYR A 340 -5.00 -23.31 22.64
CA TYR A 340 -5.61 -24.59 23.00
C TYR A 340 -5.27 -25.66 21.95
N PRO A 341 -4.05 -26.23 21.98
CA PRO A 341 -3.57 -27.15 20.93
C PRO A 341 -4.40 -28.42 20.73
N GLU A 342 -5.04 -28.91 21.80
CA GLU A 342 -5.90 -30.10 21.77
C GLU A 342 -7.34 -29.80 21.33
N SER A 343 -7.68 -28.53 21.10
CA SER A 343 -9.01 -28.13 20.67
C SER A 343 -9.28 -28.46 19.20
N LYS A 344 -10.55 -28.46 18.82
CA LYS A 344 -10.98 -28.63 17.43
C LYS A 344 -11.75 -27.38 17.00
N CYS A 345 -11.49 -26.93 15.78
CA CYS A 345 -12.23 -25.86 15.14
C CYS A 345 -13.20 -26.46 14.10
N ILE A 346 -14.45 -26.01 14.08
CA ILE A 346 -15.47 -26.45 13.12
C ILE A 346 -15.84 -25.26 12.23
N TYR A 347 -15.67 -25.39 10.91
CA TYR A 347 -16.16 -24.41 9.93
C TYR A 347 -17.46 -24.90 9.31
N ILE A 348 -18.55 -24.14 9.46
CA ILE A 348 -19.84 -24.47 8.85
C ILE A 348 -20.08 -23.52 7.67
N ALA A 349 -20.39 -24.09 6.50
CA ALA A 349 -20.78 -23.34 5.31
C ALA A 349 -22.13 -23.86 4.76
N PRO A 350 -22.93 -23.00 4.11
CA PRO A 350 -24.29 -23.35 3.66
C PRO A 350 -24.35 -24.38 2.52
N TYR A 351 -23.30 -24.52 1.71
CA TYR A 351 -23.32 -25.38 0.51
C TYR A 351 -22.04 -26.20 0.38
N LYS A 352 -22.16 -27.43 -0.15
CA LYS A 352 -21.01 -28.34 -0.38
C LYS A 352 -19.91 -27.70 -1.23
N ALA A 353 -20.26 -26.97 -2.30
CA ALA A 353 -19.29 -26.30 -3.16
C ALA A 353 -18.43 -25.28 -2.38
N LEU A 354 -19.05 -24.51 -1.49
CA LEU A 354 -18.35 -23.55 -0.65
C LEU A 354 -17.49 -24.26 0.42
N VAL A 355 -17.97 -25.38 0.98
CA VAL A 355 -17.15 -26.23 1.87
C VAL A 355 -15.91 -26.72 1.14
N SER A 356 -16.03 -27.23 -0.09
CA SER A 356 -14.88 -27.70 -0.89
C SER A 356 -13.88 -26.57 -1.17
N GLU A 357 -14.35 -25.37 -1.52
CA GLU A 357 -13.48 -24.22 -1.75
C GLU A 357 -12.69 -23.82 -0.49
N ILE A 358 -13.36 -23.76 0.65
CA ILE A 358 -12.75 -23.37 1.92
C ILE A 358 -11.84 -24.47 2.44
N PHE A 359 -12.23 -25.74 2.29
CA PHE A 359 -11.41 -26.90 2.64
C PHE A 359 -10.07 -26.85 1.92
N GLN A 360 -10.03 -26.62 0.60
CA GLN A 360 -8.77 -26.52 -0.15
C GLN A 360 -7.91 -25.34 0.34
N LYS A 361 -8.52 -24.17 0.58
CA LYS A 361 -7.80 -22.99 1.10
C LYS A 361 -7.19 -23.23 2.49
N LEU A 362 -7.94 -23.86 3.39
CA LEU A 362 -7.47 -24.17 4.73
C LEU A 362 -6.44 -25.29 4.69
N LEU A 363 -6.60 -26.30 3.83
CA LEU A 363 -5.66 -27.40 3.67
C LEU A 363 -4.28 -26.89 3.29
N ASP A 364 -4.18 -26.04 2.26
CA ASP A 364 -2.89 -25.46 1.81
C ASP A 364 -2.15 -24.74 2.93
N LEU A 365 -2.88 -23.93 3.71
CA LEU A 365 -2.30 -23.16 4.80
C LEU A 365 -1.98 -24.03 6.03
N PHE A 366 -2.92 -24.85 6.46
CA PHE A 366 -2.83 -25.62 7.70
C PHE A 366 -1.84 -26.78 7.55
N TYR A 367 -1.70 -27.34 6.36
CA TYR A 367 -0.62 -28.27 6.05
C TYR A 367 0.75 -27.63 6.27
N ASP A 368 0.96 -26.42 5.74
CA ASP A 368 2.20 -25.66 5.94
C ASP A 368 2.44 -25.29 7.41
N LEU A 369 1.42 -25.34 8.27
CA LEU A 369 1.50 -25.14 9.72
C LEU A 369 1.68 -26.44 10.52
N GLY A 370 1.52 -27.61 9.90
CA GLY A 370 1.51 -28.90 10.58
C GLY A 370 0.17 -29.24 11.28
N LEU A 371 -0.90 -28.56 10.89
CA LEU A 371 -2.26 -28.77 11.38
C LEU A 371 -3.04 -29.68 10.42
N ARG A 372 -3.90 -30.55 10.96
CA ARG A 372 -4.72 -31.48 10.17
C ARG A 372 -6.07 -30.86 9.85
N VAL A 373 -6.53 -31.07 8.62
CA VAL A 373 -7.87 -30.64 8.14
C VAL A 373 -8.60 -31.87 7.63
N SER A 374 -9.84 -32.05 8.07
CA SER A 374 -10.73 -33.13 7.62
C SER A 374 -12.07 -32.56 7.14
N PRO A 375 -12.70 -33.18 6.12
CA PRO A 375 -14.00 -32.77 5.61
C PRO A 375 -15.15 -33.04 6.58
#